data_AF-A0A954E602-F1
#
_entry.id   AF-A0A954E602-F1
#
_cell.length_a   1.000
_cell.length_b   1.000
_cell.length_c   1.000
_cell.angle_alpha   90.00
_cell.angle_beta   90.00
_cell.angle_gamma   90.00
#
_symmetry.space_group_name_H-M   'P 1'
#
loop_
_entity.id
_entity.type
_entity.pdbx_description
1 polymer ?
#
loop_
_entity_poly.entity_id
_entity_poly.type
_entity_poly.pdbx_seq_one_letter_code
_entity_poly.pdbx_strand_id
1 'polypeptide(L)'
;MKLLIITETNTPGVLAPAHGDEKLDFQVHSLAPGRKLDQPHSALPAMIHDAGATHVALCSRLVESEQRSALFDHLTSAAQTPLWLPLVPASPADFLVRSVGMSLASLWFPAWQAGTVLVPASWLLENATASFQPLNWLIRAGYGPDTEAPGPRIDWSDNLLPLPTLVPWKGRCTDTQRALIHQAETWLPVEYDRNVPDFRAIQAGLLLWLDELKLSHEFAQSIEFTGTHRAGDYWHAIMHRREPDYGNSKYWFRHVGKHPIFAELAPLAREMAREMNLTLGNMAAEGSAWDPFAFVDWCSRCEVGSPEDLFARRLQAVEMILLLRQTLQDARRDAERN
;
A
#
# COMPACT_ATOMS: atom_id res chain seq x y z
N MET A 1 4.52 21.98 15.44
CA MET A 1 5.05 22.21 14.07
C MET A 1 3.88 22.20 13.11
N LYS A 2 3.85 23.08 12.09
CA LYS A 2 2.79 23.10 11.06
C LYS A 2 3.27 22.34 9.84
N LEU A 3 2.62 21.23 9.54
CA LEU A 3 3.04 20.31 8.50
C LEU A 3 2.08 20.34 7.31
N LEU A 4 2.61 20.61 6.12
CA LEU A 4 1.91 20.44 4.86
C LEU A 4 2.24 19.05 4.29
N ILE A 5 1.27 18.15 4.24
CA ILE A 5 1.45 16.82 3.61
C ILE A 5 1.00 16.93 2.16
N ILE A 6 1.88 16.63 1.22
CA ILE A 6 1.54 16.60 -0.21
C ILE A 6 1.36 15.14 -0.63
N THR A 7 0.16 14.81 -1.12
CA THR A 7 -0.15 13.46 -1.61
C THR A 7 -0.70 13.51 -3.03
N GLU A 8 -0.39 12.49 -3.83
CA GLU A 8 -1.05 12.25 -5.13
C GLU A 8 -2.44 11.66 -4.94
N THR A 9 -2.65 10.99 -3.81
CA THR A 9 -3.83 10.17 -3.54
C THR A 9 -4.80 10.92 -2.67
N ASN A 10 -5.39 11.98 -3.21
CA ASN A 10 -6.28 12.94 -2.58
C ASN A 10 -6.80 12.55 -1.17
N THR A 11 -5.93 12.67 -0.17
CA THR A 11 -6.13 12.03 1.12
C THR A 11 -6.92 12.98 2.02
N PRO A 12 -7.84 12.53 2.89
CA PRO A 12 -8.72 13.44 3.61
C PRO A 12 -7.97 14.55 4.35
N GLY A 13 -8.48 15.78 4.24
CA GLY A 13 -7.85 17.02 4.73
C GLY A 13 -7.69 17.13 6.25
N VAL A 14 -8.26 16.20 7.02
CA VAL A 14 -8.14 16.15 8.48
C VAL A 14 -7.68 14.75 8.86
N LEU A 15 -6.45 14.67 9.32
CA LEU A 15 -5.85 13.41 9.76
C LEU A 15 -5.87 13.36 11.28
N ALA A 16 -6.09 12.16 11.83
CA ALA A 16 -5.77 11.94 13.23
C ALA A 16 -4.28 12.23 13.44
N PRO A 17 -3.90 12.95 14.52
CA PRO A 17 -2.51 13.19 14.83
C PRO A 17 -1.75 11.86 14.92
N ALA A 18 -0.52 11.83 14.42
CA ALA A 18 0.33 10.66 14.52
C ALA A 18 0.45 10.21 15.99
N HIS A 19 0.61 8.90 16.21
CA HIS A 19 0.92 8.38 17.54
C HIS A 19 2.15 9.12 18.11
N GLY A 20 1.95 9.89 19.18
CA GLY A 20 3.02 10.39 20.03
C GLY A 20 3.24 11.90 20.10
N ASP A 21 2.54 12.75 19.35
CA ASP A 21 2.73 14.20 19.51
C ASP A 21 1.45 15.03 19.22
N GLU A 22 0.68 15.32 20.28
CA GLU A 22 -0.52 16.19 20.25
C GLU A 22 -0.21 17.65 19.84
N LYS A 23 1.06 17.99 19.57
CA LYS A 23 1.53 19.36 19.24
C LYS A 23 1.73 19.60 17.73
N LEU A 24 1.38 18.65 16.87
CA LEU A 24 1.52 18.77 15.42
C LEU A 24 0.18 19.18 14.79
N ASP A 25 0.20 20.29 14.05
CA ASP A 25 -0.91 20.79 13.26
C ASP A 25 -0.70 20.36 11.80
N PHE A 26 -1.59 19.52 11.29
CA PHE A 26 -1.47 18.88 9.99
C PHE A 26 -2.43 19.51 9.00
N GLN A 27 -1.91 19.95 7.85
CA GLN A 27 -2.72 20.28 6.68
C GLN A 27 -2.34 19.35 5.53
N VAL A 28 -3.32 18.64 5.00
CA VAL A 28 -3.10 17.78 3.82
C VAL A 28 -3.51 18.54 2.59
N HIS A 29 -2.62 18.59 1.61
CA HIS A 29 -2.93 19.07 0.28
C HIS A 29 -2.74 17.95 -0.74
N SER A 30 -3.84 17.70 -1.42
CA SER A 30 -3.94 16.70 -2.46
C SER A 30 -3.67 17.33 -3.81
N LEU A 31 -2.77 16.74 -4.59
CA LEU A 31 -2.61 17.15 -5.97
C LEU A 31 -3.89 16.86 -6.77
N ALA A 32 -4.13 17.69 -7.80
CA ALA A 32 -5.22 17.44 -8.73
C ALA A 32 -5.05 16.05 -9.38
N PRO A 33 -6.14 15.31 -9.65
CA PRO A 33 -6.08 14.00 -10.30
C PRO A 33 -5.22 14.05 -11.58
N GLY A 34 -4.29 13.09 -11.74
CA GLY A 34 -3.38 13.00 -12.88
C GLY A 34 -2.12 13.88 -12.81
N ARG A 35 -2.01 14.78 -11.82
CA ARG A 35 -0.76 15.51 -11.55
C ARG A 35 0.16 14.64 -10.70
N LYS A 36 1.34 14.33 -11.23
CA LYS A 36 2.38 13.60 -10.49
C LYS A 36 3.14 14.54 -9.55
N LEU A 37 3.60 13.99 -8.42
CA LEU A 37 4.45 14.66 -7.44
C LEU A 37 5.74 15.19 -8.10
N ASP A 38 6.29 14.48 -9.08
CA ASP A 38 7.55 14.84 -9.75
C ASP A 38 7.42 15.94 -10.83
N GLN A 39 6.20 16.44 -11.07
CA GLN A 39 5.96 17.58 -11.95
C GLN A 39 6.20 18.89 -11.19
N PRO A 40 6.81 19.91 -11.83
CA PRO A 40 7.04 21.22 -11.21
C PRO A 40 5.78 21.75 -10.55
N HIS A 41 5.85 22.00 -9.24
CA HIS A 41 4.73 22.51 -8.48
C HIS A 41 4.83 24.03 -8.34
N SER A 42 4.51 24.76 -9.42
CA SER A 42 4.57 26.23 -9.45
C SER A 42 3.77 26.92 -8.33
N ALA A 43 2.75 26.25 -7.78
CA ALA A 43 1.94 26.75 -6.66
C ALA A 43 2.44 26.31 -5.27
N LEU A 44 3.52 25.53 -5.17
CA LEU A 44 4.03 25.04 -3.88
C LEU A 44 4.39 26.19 -2.91
N PRO A 45 5.03 27.29 -3.35
CA PRO A 45 5.26 28.42 -2.47
C PRO A 45 3.99 29.04 -1.91
N ALA A 46 2.96 29.21 -2.76
CA ALA A 46 1.66 29.72 -2.34
C ALA A 46 0.99 28.76 -1.34
N MET A 47 1.03 27.44 -1.59
CA MET A 47 0.46 26.45 -0.68
C MET A 47 1.15 26.42 0.69
N ILE A 48 2.48 26.46 0.72
CA ILE A 48 3.26 26.53 1.96
C ILE A 48 2.87 27.79 2.74
N HIS A 49 2.77 28.93 2.05
CA HIS A 49 2.41 30.21 2.63
C HIS A 49 0.97 30.19 3.19
N ASP A 50 0.00 29.76 2.39
CA ASP A 50 -1.42 29.72 2.75
C ASP A 50 -1.69 28.75 3.91
N ALA A 51 -0.96 27.63 3.96
CA ALA A 51 -1.00 26.70 5.08
C ALA A 51 -0.26 27.21 6.33
N GLY A 52 0.59 28.24 6.19
CA GLY A 52 1.55 28.65 7.21
C GLY A 52 2.48 27.51 7.61
N ALA A 53 2.83 26.63 6.67
CA ALA A 53 3.55 25.40 6.94
C ALA A 53 5.03 25.69 7.21
N THR A 54 5.56 25.13 8.31
CA THR A 54 6.99 25.21 8.60
C THR A 54 7.75 24.03 8.00
N HIS A 55 7.06 22.92 7.73
CA HIS A 55 7.61 21.71 7.12
C HIS A 55 6.65 21.17 6.07
N VAL A 56 7.19 20.45 5.10
CA VAL A 56 6.46 19.70 4.09
C VAL A 56 6.79 18.22 4.24
N ALA A 57 5.76 17.39 4.42
CA ALA A 57 5.91 15.95 4.40
C ALA A 57 5.77 15.45 2.96
N LEU A 58 6.79 14.73 2.51
CA LEU A 58 6.75 14.03 1.23
C LEU A 58 6.50 12.56 1.51
N CYS A 59 5.46 12.00 0.89
CA CYS A 59 5.23 10.55 0.86
C CYS A 59 6.31 9.90 -0.03
N SER A 60 7.57 9.98 0.40
CA SER A 60 8.76 9.44 -0.24
C SER A 60 9.62 8.82 0.86
N ARG A 61 10.18 7.64 0.60
CA ARG A 61 11.09 6.94 1.52
C ARG A 61 12.52 7.11 1.05
N LEU A 62 13.37 7.66 1.91
CA LEU A 62 14.83 7.58 1.74
C LEU A 62 15.35 6.47 2.66
N VAL A 63 15.71 5.37 2.03
CA VAL A 63 15.99 4.09 2.70
C VAL A 63 17.48 3.94 2.98
N GLU A 64 18.34 4.44 2.09
CA GLU A 64 19.79 4.29 2.17
C GLU A 64 20.50 5.44 2.87
N SER A 65 21.62 5.13 3.54
CA SER A 65 22.51 6.14 4.12
C SER A 65 23.09 7.10 3.08
N GLU A 66 23.36 6.63 1.86
CA GLU A 66 23.87 7.45 0.77
C GLU A 66 22.85 8.46 0.26
N GLN A 67 21.57 8.07 0.14
CA GLN A 67 20.49 9.00 -0.21
C GLN A 67 20.29 10.08 0.86
N ARG A 68 20.41 9.69 2.14
CA ARG A 68 20.39 10.64 3.26
C ARG A 68 21.59 11.58 3.16
N SER A 69 22.80 11.06 2.96
CA SER A 69 24.01 11.87 2.78
C SER A 69 23.91 12.84 1.61
N ALA A 70 23.38 12.42 0.46
CA ALA A 70 23.16 13.28 -0.69
C ALA A 70 22.17 14.42 -0.40
N LEU A 71 21.15 14.18 0.46
CA LEU A 71 20.27 15.25 0.94
C LEU A 71 21.01 16.20 1.89
N PHE A 72 21.88 15.68 2.76
CA PHE A 72 22.72 16.48 3.65
C PHE A 72 23.71 17.38 2.87
N ASP A 73 24.21 16.94 1.72
CA ASP A 73 25.11 17.74 0.87
C ASP A 73 24.46 19.02 0.31
N HIS A 74 23.13 19.06 0.26
CA HIS A 74 22.34 20.21 -0.16
C HIS A 74 21.87 21.11 1.00
N LEU A 75 22.24 20.80 2.25
CA LEU A 75 21.89 21.63 3.40
C LEU A 75 22.88 22.78 3.57
N THR A 76 22.38 24.01 3.64
CA THR A 76 23.22 25.19 3.86
C THR A 76 23.23 25.64 5.32
N SER A 77 22.34 25.12 6.18
CA SER A 77 22.32 25.39 7.62
C SER A 77 21.64 24.30 8.46
N ALA A 78 21.94 24.27 9.76
CA ALA A 78 21.32 23.35 10.72
C ALA A 78 19.79 23.56 10.87
N ALA A 79 19.28 24.78 10.62
CA ALA A 79 17.85 25.09 10.65
C ALA A 79 17.08 24.45 9.48
N GLN A 80 17.79 23.94 8.47
CA GLN A 80 17.23 23.26 7.30
C GLN A 80 17.31 21.74 7.40
N THR A 81 17.73 21.19 8.54
CA THR A 81 17.86 19.75 8.73
C THR A 81 16.50 19.06 8.64
N PRO A 82 16.30 18.11 7.69
CA PRO A 82 15.08 17.34 7.58
C PRO A 82 14.84 16.47 8.81
N LEU A 83 13.58 16.31 9.18
CA LEU A 83 13.16 15.34 10.20
C LEU A 83 12.72 14.05 9.53
N TRP A 84 12.97 12.94 10.20
CA TRP A 84 12.63 11.61 9.72
C TRP A 84 11.59 11.01 10.64
N LEU A 85 10.42 10.69 10.10
CA LEU A 85 9.47 9.87 10.83
C LEU A 85 10.01 8.43 10.85
N PRO A 86 10.11 7.80 12.03
CA PRO A 86 10.71 6.50 12.15
C PRO A 86 9.97 5.50 11.25
N LEU A 87 10.74 4.78 10.45
CA LEU A 87 10.29 3.53 9.83
C LEU A 87 10.57 2.43 10.86
N VAL A 88 9.58 1.59 11.14
CA VAL A 88 9.82 0.33 11.86
C VAL A 88 10.14 -0.71 10.79
N PRO A 89 11.42 -1.11 10.62
CA PRO A 89 11.78 -2.09 9.60
C PRO A 89 11.02 -3.39 9.83
N ALA A 90 10.63 -4.07 8.75
CA ALA A 90 9.86 -5.30 8.79
C ALA A 90 8.45 -5.18 9.39
N SER A 91 7.95 -3.98 9.69
CA SER A 91 6.57 -3.82 10.14
C SER A 91 5.55 -4.04 9.01
N PRO A 92 4.25 -4.20 9.29
CA PRO A 92 3.22 -4.36 8.27
C PRO A 92 3.18 -3.19 7.28
N ALA A 93 3.36 -1.96 7.77
CA ALA A 93 3.45 -0.78 6.93
C ALA A 93 4.73 -0.76 6.07
N ASP A 94 5.85 -1.26 6.60
CA ASP A 94 7.08 -1.45 5.81
C ASP A 94 6.89 -2.50 4.70
N PHE A 95 6.34 -3.66 5.06
CA PHE A 95 6.03 -4.75 4.14
C PHE A 95 5.12 -4.31 2.99
N LEU A 96 4.05 -3.56 3.29
CA LEU A 96 3.15 -3.02 2.28
C LEU A 96 3.89 -2.10 1.30
N VAL A 97 4.60 -1.09 1.81
CA VAL A 97 5.24 -0.10 0.95
C VAL A 97 6.37 -0.71 0.11
N ARG A 98 7.14 -1.65 0.67
CA ARG A 98 8.13 -2.43 -0.10
C ARG A 98 7.47 -3.26 -1.20
N SER A 99 6.28 -3.78 -0.94
CA SER A 99 5.57 -4.65 -1.88
C SER A 99 4.93 -3.90 -3.05
N VAL A 100 4.33 -2.72 -2.83
CA VAL A 100 3.53 -2.04 -3.87
C VAL A 100 3.95 -0.59 -4.16
N GLY A 101 4.95 -0.09 -3.43
CA GLY A 101 5.39 1.30 -3.52
C GLY A 101 4.49 2.28 -2.75
N MET A 102 5.02 3.47 -2.49
CA MET A 102 4.40 4.45 -1.60
C MET A 102 3.08 5.02 -2.14
N SER A 103 3.02 5.36 -3.43
CA SER A 103 1.82 5.96 -4.03
C SER A 103 0.60 5.04 -3.99
N LEU A 104 0.79 3.72 -4.09
CA LEU A 104 -0.31 2.77 -3.96
C LEU A 104 -0.63 2.48 -2.49
N ALA A 105 0.40 2.33 -1.67
CA ALA A 105 0.25 2.11 -0.25
C ALA A 105 -0.50 3.26 0.46
N SER A 106 -0.35 4.50 0.00
CA SER A 106 -1.06 5.68 0.54
C SER A 106 -2.56 5.67 0.28
N LEU A 107 -3.08 4.81 -0.62
CA LEU A 107 -4.51 4.58 -0.74
C LEU A 107 -5.07 3.76 0.42
N TRP A 108 -4.25 2.95 1.09
CA TRP A 108 -4.68 1.97 2.09
C TRP A 108 -4.44 2.39 3.54
N PHE A 109 -3.45 3.25 3.75
CA PHE A 109 -3.12 3.77 5.07
C PHE A 109 -2.45 5.14 4.96
N PRO A 110 -2.38 5.91 6.05
CA PRO A 110 -1.69 7.19 6.08
C PRO A 110 -0.17 6.99 5.95
N ALA A 111 0.31 6.73 4.74
CA ALA A 111 1.68 6.29 4.51
C ALA A 111 2.75 7.34 4.90
N TRP A 112 2.33 8.60 5.04
CA TRP A 112 3.17 9.66 5.63
C TRP A 112 3.51 9.45 7.12
N GLN A 113 2.91 8.47 7.81
CA GLN A 113 3.19 8.18 9.22
C GLN A 113 4.42 7.27 9.43
N ALA A 114 4.97 6.64 8.38
CA ALA A 114 6.08 5.71 8.51
C ALA A 114 7.15 5.92 7.43
N GLY A 115 8.38 6.25 7.86
CA GLY A 115 9.53 6.42 6.95
C GLY A 115 9.45 7.64 6.03
N THR A 116 8.70 8.66 6.43
CA THR A 116 8.46 9.89 5.67
C THR A 116 9.46 10.97 6.04
N VAL A 117 9.89 11.73 5.03
CA VAL A 117 10.80 12.86 5.19
C VAL A 117 9.98 14.12 5.38
N LEU A 118 10.22 14.81 6.51
CA LEU A 118 9.68 16.13 6.77
C LEU A 118 10.76 17.15 6.45
N VAL A 119 10.53 17.90 5.37
CA VAL A 119 11.51 18.83 4.84
C VAL A 119 11.13 20.25 5.28
N PRO A 120 12.06 21.05 5.82
CA PRO A 120 11.76 22.43 6.16
C PRO A 120 11.29 23.22 4.95
N ALA A 121 10.21 23.97 5.11
CA ALA A 121 9.63 24.79 4.06
C ALA A 121 10.65 25.80 3.50
N SER A 122 11.47 26.39 4.38
CA SER A 122 12.55 27.31 4.00
C SER A 122 13.54 26.68 3.03
N TRP A 123 13.98 25.45 3.30
CA TRP A 123 14.91 24.73 2.43
C TRP A 123 14.34 24.51 1.03
N LEU A 124 13.07 24.09 0.94
CA LEU A 124 12.38 23.89 -0.35
C LEU A 124 12.31 25.18 -1.16
N LEU A 125 12.01 26.30 -0.50
CA LEU A 125 11.84 27.60 -1.15
C LEU A 125 13.18 28.21 -1.58
N GLU A 126 14.21 28.09 -0.74
CA GLU A 126 15.53 28.69 -0.98
C GLU A 126 16.34 27.93 -2.03
N ASN A 127 16.18 26.60 -2.12
CA ASN A 127 16.91 25.76 -3.07
C ASN A 127 16.16 25.56 -4.40
N ALA A 128 14.91 26.02 -4.52
CA ALA A 128 14.17 25.97 -5.76
C ALA A 128 14.75 26.97 -6.78
N THR A 129 15.42 26.44 -7.81
CA THR A 129 16.02 27.22 -8.90
C THR A 129 15.57 26.70 -10.26
N ALA A 130 15.89 27.42 -11.34
CA ALA A 130 15.58 26.94 -12.69
C ALA A 130 16.26 25.59 -13.02
N SER A 131 17.42 25.30 -12.43
CA SER A 131 18.22 24.08 -12.67
C SER A 131 18.04 23.00 -11.60
N PHE A 132 17.47 23.33 -10.44
CA PHE A 132 17.26 22.38 -9.35
C PHE A 132 15.88 22.56 -8.73
N GLN A 133 15.10 21.48 -8.72
CA GLN A 133 13.77 21.43 -8.14
C GLN A 133 13.81 20.45 -6.95
N PRO A 134 13.99 20.95 -5.71
CA PRO A 134 14.29 20.10 -4.54
C PRO A 134 13.21 19.06 -4.27
N LEU A 135 11.94 19.43 -4.48
CA LEU A 135 10.80 18.52 -4.38
C LEU A 135 10.94 17.34 -5.36
N ASN A 136 11.12 17.64 -6.66
CA ASN A 136 11.25 16.62 -7.71
C ASN A 136 12.47 15.73 -7.49
N TRP A 137 13.58 16.31 -7.02
CA TRP A 137 14.77 15.55 -6.68
C TRP A 137 14.50 14.58 -5.53
N LEU A 138 13.86 15.02 -4.45
CA LEU A 138 13.49 14.17 -3.30
C LEU A 138 12.52 13.04 -3.66
N ILE A 139 11.63 13.28 -4.61
CA ILE A 139 10.70 12.25 -5.10
C ILE A 139 11.45 11.21 -5.94
N ARG A 140 12.39 11.66 -6.79
CA ARG A 140 13.23 10.77 -7.62
C ARG A 140 14.29 10.01 -6.81
N ALA A 141 14.81 10.63 -5.75
CA ALA A 141 15.66 9.99 -4.77
C ALA A 141 14.87 9.04 -3.86
N GLY A 142 13.55 9.27 -3.75
CA GLY A 142 12.60 8.39 -3.09
C GLY A 142 12.50 7.04 -3.76
N TYR A 143 12.63 5.98 -2.97
CA TYR A 143 12.58 4.60 -3.46
C TYR A 143 11.29 4.25 -4.19
N GLY A 144 11.43 3.53 -5.31
CA GLY A 144 10.40 2.61 -5.82
C GLY A 144 10.27 1.37 -4.92
N PRO A 145 9.36 0.42 -5.22
CA PRO A 145 9.31 -0.85 -4.49
C PRO A 145 10.69 -1.50 -4.51
N ASP A 146 11.16 -1.96 -3.34
CA ASP A 146 12.47 -2.62 -3.21
C ASP A 146 12.52 -3.84 -4.13
N THR A 147 13.64 -4.03 -4.83
CA THR A 147 13.83 -5.22 -5.67
C THR A 147 14.07 -6.48 -4.85
N GLU A 148 14.48 -6.33 -3.59
CA GLU A 148 14.59 -7.43 -2.65
C GLU A 148 13.21 -7.74 -2.05
N ALA A 149 12.83 -9.02 -2.13
CA ALA A 149 11.60 -9.47 -1.50
C ALA A 149 11.65 -9.15 0.01
N PRO A 150 10.56 -8.64 0.59
CA PRO A 150 10.49 -8.45 2.03
C PRO A 150 10.88 -9.74 2.74
N GLY A 151 11.71 -9.63 3.79
CA GLY A 151 12.18 -10.79 4.55
C GLY A 151 11.03 -11.64 5.10
N PRO A 152 11.31 -12.87 5.56
CA PRO A 152 10.28 -13.87 5.89
C PRO A 152 9.50 -13.57 7.18
N ARG A 153 9.72 -12.41 7.81
CA ARG A 153 9.15 -12.03 9.10
C ARG A 153 8.56 -10.63 9.01
N ILE A 154 7.34 -10.50 9.49
CA ILE A 154 6.65 -9.22 9.66
C ILE A 154 6.52 -8.97 11.17
N ASP A 155 7.11 -7.88 11.66
CA ASP A 155 6.98 -7.48 13.05
C ASP A 155 5.65 -6.76 13.28
N TRP A 156 4.66 -7.51 13.76
CA TRP A 156 3.33 -7.01 14.08
C TRP A 156 3.24 -6.19 15.39
N SER A 157 4.37 -5.68 15.90
CA SER A 157 4.39 -4.81 17.08
C SER A 157 3.80 -3.41 16.79
N ASP A 158 3.87 -2.95 15.54
CA ASP A 158 3.12 -1.77 15.10
C ASP A 158 1.68 -2.13 14.71
N ASN A 159 0.77 -1.18 14.91
CA ASN A 159 -0.63 -1.29 14.51
C ASN A 159 -1.01 -0.17 13.52
N LEU A 160 -0.05 0.32 12.74
CA LEU A 160 -0.27 1.46 11.83
C LEU A 160 -1.06 1.06 10.59
N LEU A 161 -0.92 -0.19 10.15
CA LEU A 161 -1.66 -0.71 9.00
C LEU A 161 -3.06 -1.20 9.43
N PRO A 162 -4.16 -0.56 8.95
CA PRO A 162 -5.50 -1.01 9.29
C PRO A 162 -5.79 -2.34 8.58
N LEU A 163 -5.92 -3.41 9.36
CA LEU A 163 -6.18 -4.75 8.83
C LEU A 163 -7.58 -4.83 8.19
N PRO A 164 -7.71 -5.41 6.98
CA PRO A 164 -9.02 -5.70 6.40
C PRO A 164 -9.76 -6.69 7.29
N THR A 165 -11.00 -6.35 7.65
CA THR A 165 -11.86 -7.25 8.41
C THR A 165 -12.18 -8.51 7.61
N LEU A 166 -12.42 -9.63 8.31
CA LEU A 166 -12.88 -10.86 7.66
C LEU A 166 -14.26 -10.64 7.04
N VAL A 167 -15.19 -10.02 7.76
CA VAL A 167 -16.56 -9.76 7.29
C VAL A 167 -16.91 -8.28 7.49
N PRO A 168 -16.66 -7.40 6.51
CA PRO A 168 -16.99 -6.00 6.64
C PRO A 168 -18.50 -5.78 6.59
N TRP A 169 -19.01 -4.96 7.51
CA TRP A 169 -20.39 -4.49 7.48
C TRP A 169 -20.60 -3.29 6.53
N LYS A 170 -19.55 -2.49 6.32
CA LYS A 170 -19.57 -1.33 5.43
C LYS A 170 -18.20 -1.09 4.81
N GLY A 171 -18.17 -0.44 3.65
CA GLY A 171 -16.95 0.09 3.04
C GLY A 171 -16.26 1.13 3.93
N ARG A 172 -14.93 1.15 3.88
CA ARG A 172 -14.04 2.17 4.46
C ARG A 172 -13.52 3.17 3.44
N CYS A 173 -13.80 2.94 2.15
CA CYS A 173 -13.36 3.78 1.06
C CYS A 173 -14.06 5.15 1.13
N THR A 174 -13.27 6.21 1.08
CA THR A 174 -13.76 7.58 0.88
C THR A 174 -14.17 7.79 -0.57
N ASP A 175 -15.07 8.75 -0.83
CA ASP A 175 -15.46 9.10 -2.21
C ASP A 175 -14.25 9.44 -3.08
N THR A 176 -13.24 10.05 -2.47
CA THR A 176 -11.99 10.40 -3.12
C THR A 176 -11.14 9.19 -3.48
N GLN A 177 -10.91 8.26 -2.54
CA GLN A 177 -10.22 7.00 -2.84
C GLN A 177 -10.96 6.23 -3.93
N ARG A 178 -12.30 6.19 -3.87
CA ARG A 178 -13.13 5.55 -4.88
C ARG A 178 -12.91 6.18 -6.25
N ALA A 179 -12.97 7.51 -6.36
CA ALA A 179 -12.76 8.23 -7.61
C ALA A 179 -11.33 7.99 -8.16
N LEU A 180 -10.31 8.02 -7.31
CA LEU A 180 -8.93 7.73 -7.71
C LEU A 180 -8.81 6.30 -8.25
N ILE A 181 -9.34 5.30 -7.56
CA ILE A 181 -9.25 3.91 -8.01
C ILE A 181 -10.00 3.71 -9.33
N HIS A 182 -11.18 4.34 -9.52
CA HIS A 182 -11.89 4.28 -10.79
C HIS A 182 -11.13 4.91 -11.95
N GLN A 183 -10.31 5.94 -11.69
CA GLN A 183 -9.51 6.65 -12.68
C GLN A 183 -8.06 6.14 -12.69
N ALA A 184 -7.80 4.92 -12.22
CA ALA A 184 -6.44 4.35 -12.12
C ALA A 184 -5.66 4.47 -13.44
N GLU A 185 -6.31 4.35 -14.59
CA GLU A 185 -5.70 4.52 -15.91
C GLU A 185 -5.08 5.89 -16.16
N THR A 186 -5.53 6.93 -15.45
CA THR A 186 -5.07 8.31 -15.61
C THR A 186 -3.79 8.62 -14.85
N TRP A 187 -3.53 7.92 -13.74
CA TRP A 187 -2.42 8.23 -12.84
C TRP A 187 -1.50 7.05 -12.56
N LEU A 188 -1.97 5.80 -12.71
CA LEU A 188 -1.07 4.65 -12.64
C LEU A 188 0.04 4.82 -13.69
N PRO A 189 1.29 4.50 -13.32
CA PRO A 189 2.43 4.59 -14.21
C PRO A 189 2.20 3.91 -15.57
N VAL A 190 2.75 4.50 -16.64
CA VAL A 190 2.47 4.10 -18.03
C VAL A 190 3.05 2.73 -18.39
N GLU A 191 3.98 2.22 -17.58
CA GLU A 191 4.50 0.87 -17.66
C GLU A 191 3.45 -0.21 -17.37
N TYR A 192 2.34 0.11 -16.70
CA TYR A 192 1.23 -0.82 -16.55
C TYR A 192 0.33 -0.77 -17.80
N ASP A 193 0.15 -1.92 -18.46
CA ASP A 193 -0.73 -2.05 -19.61
C ASP A 193 -2.19 -1.97 -19.17
N ARG A 194 -2.91 -0.95 -19.65
CA ARG A 194 -4.31 -0.71 -19.33
C ARG A 194 -5.26 -1.70 -20.02
N ASN A 195 -4.77 -2.41 -21.03
CA ASN A 195 -5.59 -3.28 -21.87
C ASN A 195 -5.60 -4.74 -21.40
N VAL A 196 -4.72 -5.12 -20.46
CA VAL A 196 -4.71 -6.47 -19.91
C VAL A 196 -5.72 -6.62 -18.77
N PRO A 197 -6.30 -7.81 -18.57
CA PRO A 197 -7.23 -8.07 -17.47
C PRO A 197 -6.65 -7.72 -16.09
N ASP A 198 -5.34 -7.95 -15.90
CA ASP A 198 -4.64 -7.72 -14.64
C ASP A 198 -4.70 -6.24 -14.19
N PHE A 199 -4.86 -5.29 -15.13
CA PHE A 199 -5.08 -3.87 -14.77
C PHE A 199 -6.39 -3.66 -14.00
N ARG A 200 -7.48 -4.33 -14.43
CA ARG A 200 -8.76 -4.28 -13.70
C ARG A 200 -8.68 -5.04 -12.38
N ALA A 201 -7.87 -6.11 -12.31
CA ALA A 201 -7.62 -6.83 -11.07
C ALA A 201 -6.91 -5.95 -10.02
N ILE A 202 -6.03 -5.02 -10.42
CA ILE A 202 -5.46 -4.01 -9.51
C ILE A 202 -6.58 -3.19 -8.86
N GLN A 203 -7.54 -2.69 -9.66
CA GLN A 203 -8.65 -1.89 -9.15
C GLN A 203 -9.53 -2.70 -8.18
N ALA A 204 -9.81 -3.97 -8.51
CA ALA A 204 -10.54 -4.89 -7.63
C ALA A 204 -9.84 -5.03 -6.27
N GLY A 205 -8.53 -5.32 -6.25
CA GLY A 205 -7.75 -5.46 -5.02
C GLY A 205 -7.70 -4.18 -4.17
N LEU A 206 -7.50 -3.03 -4.82
CA LEU A 206 -7.48 -1.73 -4.13
C LEU A 206 -8.81 -1.43 -3.42
N LEU A 207 -9.94 -1.69 -4.10
CA LEU A 207 -11.29 -1.53 -3.54
C LEU A 207 -11.55 -2.53 -2.42
N LEU A 208 -11.15 -3.79 -2.62
CA LEU A 208 -11.40 -4.84 -1.64
C LEU A 208 -10.71 -4.54 -0.31
N TRP A 209 -9.46 -4.06 -0.35
CA TRP A 209 -8.76 -3.64 0.87
C TRP A 209 -9.56 -2.61 1.67
N LEU A 210 -10.22 -1.68 0.97
CA LEU A 210 -11.05 -0.63 1.56
C LEU A 210 -12.49 -1.09 1.84
N ASP A 211 -12.73 -2.40 1.90
CA ASP A 211 -14.00 -3.03 2.24
C ASP A 211 -15.14 -2.71 1.24
N GLU A 212 -14.82 -2.26 0.02
CA GLU A 212 -15.78 -2.00 -1.06
C GLU A 212 -16.09 -3.28 -1.85
N LEU A 213 -16.75 -4.23 -1.19
CA LEU A 213 -17.02 -5.58 -1.72
C LEU A 213 -17.74 -5.53 -3.07
N LYS A 214 -18.83 -4.74 -3.18
CA LYS A 214 -19.62 -4.65 -4.40
C LYS A 214 -18.80 -4.18 -5.61
N LEU A 215 -18.05 -3.09 -5.45
CA LEU A 215 -17.25 -2.55 -6.54
C LEU A 215 -16.07 -3.47 -6.88
N SER A 216 -15.42 -4.04 -5.85
CA SER A 216 -14.38 -5.07 -6.07
C SER A 216 -14.93 -6.26 -6.85
N HIS A 217 -16.13 -6.73 -6.52
CA HIS A 217 -16.80 -7.83 -7.22
C HIS A 217 -17.08 -7.44 -8.69
N GLU A 218 -17.63 -6.26 -8.96
CA GLU A 218 -17.89 -5.80 -10.33
C GLU A 218 -16.62 -5.77 -11.20
N PHE A 219 -15.50 -5.27 -10.66
CA PHE A 219 -14.22 -5.29 -11.38
C PHE A 219 -13.70 -6.70 -11.60
N ALA A 220 -13.68 -7.55 -10.57
CA ALA A 220 -13.22 -8.93 -10.66
C ALA A 220 -14.08 -9.76 -11.64
N GLN A 221 -15.41 -9.60 -11.56
CA GLN A 221 -16.37 -10.27 -12.43
C GLN A 221 -16.17 -9.92 -13.91
N SER A 222 -15.76 -8.68 -14.22
CA SER A 222 -15.54 -8.24 -15.61
C SER A 222 -14.37 -8.95 -16.32
N ILE A 223 -13.54 -9.69 -15.58
CA ILE A 223 -12.32 -10.34 -16.07
C ILE A 223 -12.22 -11.82 -15.65
N GLU A 224 -13.34 -12.45 -15.27
CA GLU A 224 -13.36 -13.85 -14.86
C GLU A 224 -12.72 -14.77 -15.90
N PHE A 225 -11.98 -15.78 -15.44
CA PHE A 225 -11.30 -16.74 -16.30
C PHE A 225 -10.34 -16.11 -17.34
N THR A 226 -9.80 -14.92 -17.06
CA THR A 226 -8.77 -14.24 -17.87
C THR A 226 -7.56 -13.82 -17.02
N GLY A 227 -6.56 -13.15 -17.62
CA GLY A 227 -5.34 -12.69 -16.94
C GLY A 227 -4.27 -13.79 -16.74
N THR A 228 -3.02 -13.37 -16.52
CA THR A 228 -1.83 -14.27 -16.52
C THR A 228 -1.87 -15.31 -15.38
N HIS A 229 -2.35 -14.91 -14.20
CA HIS A 229 -2.46 -15.79 -13.02
C HIS A 229 -3.86 -15.83 -12.41
N ARG A 230 -4.90 -15.57 -13.21
CA ARG A 230 -6.30 -15.52 -12.72
C ARG A 230 -6.49 -14.53 -11.58
N ALA A 231 -5.81 -13.38 -11.63
CA ALA A 231 -5.85 -12.39 -10.56
C ALA A 231 -7.29 -11.93 -10.25
N GLY A 232 -8.12 -11.76 -11.28
CA GLY A 232 -9.57 -11.50 -11.14
C GLY A 232 -10.28 -12.56 -10.30
N ASP A 233 -10.15 -13.83 -10.68
CA ASP A 233 -10.76 -14.96 -9.95
C ASP A 233 -10.23 -15.05 -8.50
N TYR A 234 -8.96 -14.72 -8.25
CA TYR A 234 -8.41 -14.69 -6.90
C TYR A 234 -9.04 -13.57 -6.07
N TRP A 235 -9.10 -12.33 -6.57
CA TRP A 235 -9.81 -11.25 -5.88
C TRP A 235 -11.28 -11.58 -5.64
N HIS A 236 -11.91 -12.26 -6.60
CA HIS A 236 -13.27 -12.78 -6.49
C HIS A 236 -13.40 -13.79 -5.32
N ALA A 237 -12.44 -14.71 -5.19
CA ALA A 237 -12.40 -15.69 -4.11
C ALA A 237 -12.23 -15.03 -2.72
N ILE A 238 -11.34 -14.04 -2.59
CA ILE A 238 -11.17 -13.28 -1.34
C ILE A 238 -12.43 -12.48 -1.03
N MET A 239 -13.05 -11.85 -2.04
CA MET A 239 -14.28 -11.10 -1.87
C MET A 239 -15.40 -11.99 -1.33
N HIS A 240 -15.63 -13.16 -1.94
CA HIS A 240 -16.63 -14.13 -1.45
C HIS A 240 -16.35 -14.65 -0.04
N ARG A 241 -15.06 -14.85 0.31
CA ARG A 241 -14.67 -15.20 1.69
C ARG A 241 -15.09 -14.13 2.69
N ARG A 242 -15.17 -12.88 2.24
CA ARG A 242 -15.48 -11.71 3.06
C ARG A 242 -16.97 -11.33 3.10
N GLU A 243 -17.80 -11.88 2.22
CA GLU A 243 -19.28 -11.82 2.32
C GLU A 243 -19.90 -13.09 2.93
N PRO A 244 -19.15 -13.77 3.80
CA PRO A 244 -19.37 -15.15 4.24
C PRO A 244 -19.88 -16.20 3.24
N ASP A 245 -19.67 -16.03 1.94
CA ASP A 245 -19.98 -17.06 0.93
C ASP A 245 -18.76 -17.96 0.71
N TYR A 246 -18.47 -18.78 1.72
CA TYR A 246 -17.32 -19.69 1.71
C TYR A 246 -17.40 -20.74 0.60
N GLY A 247 -18.61 -21.16 0.21
CA GLY A 247 -18.81 -22.10 -0.88
C GLY A 247 -18.36 -21.52 -2.22
N ASN A 248 -18.77 -20.28 -2.49
CA ASN A 248 -18.40 -19.57 -3.71
C ASN A 248 -16.93 -19.12 -3.70
N SER A 249 -16.40 -18.73 -2.54
CA SER A 249 -14.96 -18.48 -2.37
C SER A 249 -14.13 -19.69 -2.81
N LYS A 250 -14.49 -20.90 -2.35
CA LYS A 250 -13.84 -22.15 -2.78
C LYS A 250 -14.09 -22.44 -4.26
N TYR A 251 -15.23 -22.09 -4.82
CA TYR A 251 -15.48 -22.22 -6.27
C TYR A 251 -14.45 -21.43 -7.07
N TRP A 252 -14.22 -20.16 -6.73
CA TRP A 252 -13.23 -19.32 -7.41
C TRP A 252 -11.79 -19.78 -7.17
N PHE A 253 -11.44 -20.22 -5.96
CA PHE A 253 -10.10 -20.79 -5.72
C PHE A 253 -9.78 -22.02 -6.58
N ARG A 254 -10.78 -22.80 -7.01
CA ARG A 254 -10.55 -23.91 -7.97
C ARG A 254 -10.13 -23.39 -9.35
N HIS A 255 -10.64 -22.23 -9.77
CA HIS A 255 -10.29 -21.60 -11.03
C HIS A 255 -8.92 -20.92 -10.98
N VAL A 256 -8.54 -20.37 -9.82
CA VAL A 256 -7.18 -19.87 -9.57
C VAL A 256 -6.14 -20.98 -9.71
N GLY A 257 -6.38 -22.15 -9.11
CA GLY A 257 -5.45 -23.27 -9.16
C GLY A 257 -4.13 -22.97 -8.44
N LYS A 258 -3.00 -23.16 -9.10
CA LYS A 258 -1.67 -22.83 -8.54
C LYS A 258 -1.38 -21.35 -8.78
N HIS A 259 -0.93 -20.64 -7.74
CA HIS A 259 -0.59 -19.22 -7.83
C HIS A 259 0.84 -18.94 -7.34
N PRO A 260 1.60 -18.01 -7.97
CA PRO A 260 2.99 -17.71 -7.58
C PRO A 260 3.15 -17.28 -6.12
N ILE A 261 2.19 -16.52 -5.59
CA ILE A 261 2.29 -16.00 -4.22
C ILE A 261 2.28 -17.09 -3.13
N PHE A 262 1.81 -18.30 -3.45
CA PHE A 262 1.74 -19.41 -2.48
C PHE A 262 3.11 -19.80 -1.93
N ALA A 263 4.18 -19.64 -2.71
CA ALA A 263 5.54 -19.92 -2.28
C ALA A 263 6.01 -18.98 -1.16
N GLU A 264 5.51 -17.75 -1.12
CA GLU A 264 5.84 -16.74 -0.12
C GLU A 264 4.80 -16.66 1.01
N LEU A 265 3.52 -16.87 0.70
CA LEU A 265 2.43 -16.84 1.68
C LEU A 265 2.56 -17.97 2.71
N ALA A 266 2.91 -19.18 2.29
CA ALA A 266 3.04 -20.33 3.18
C ALA A 266 4.11 -20.15 4.30
N PRO A 267 5.35 -19.73 4.02
CA PRO A 267 6.34 -19.48 5.08
C PRO A 267 5.93 -18.31 5.99
N LEU A 268 5.35 -17.22 5.46
CA LEU A 268 4.86 -16.10 6.27
C LEU A 268 3.73 -16.54 7.23
N ALA A 269 2.82 -17.38 6.76
CA ALA A 269 1.77 -17.96 7.59
C ALA A 269 2.35 -18.84 8.70
N ARG A 270 3.33 -19.69 8.38
CA ARG A 270 4.01 -20.56 9.37
C ARG A 270 4.70 -19.74 10.46
N GLU A 271 5.43 -18.71 10.09
CA GLU A 271 6.12 -17.85 11.06
C GLU A 271 5.12 -17.13 11.98
N MET A 272 4.09 -16.52 11.40
CA MET A 272 3.04 -15.86 12.16
C MET A 272 2.31 -16.82 13.11
N ALA A 273 2.02 -18.04 12.66
CA ALA A 273 1.39 -19.06 13.49
C ALA A 273 2.27 -19.50 14.65
N ARG A 274 3.59 -19.64 14.44
CA ARG A 274 4.55 -19.94 15.52
C ARG A 274 4.58 -18.83 16.56
N GLU A 275 4.66 -17.57 16.14
CA GLU A 275 4.65 -16.42 17.06
C GLU A 275 3.35 -16.34 17.88
N MET A 276 2.23 -16.76 17.29
CA MET A 276 0.91 -16.77 17.94
C MET A 276 0.55 -18.10 18.64
N ASN A 277 1.45 -19.10 18.63
CA ASN A 277 1.22 -20.45 19.14
C ASN A 277 -0.04 -21.14 18.56
N LEU A 278 -0.25 -21.01 17.25
CA LEU A 278 -1.38 -21.58 16.49
C LEU A 278 -0.92 -22.77 15.63
N THR A 279 -1.82 -23.73 15.41
CA THR A 279 -1.58 -24.91 14.55
C THR A 279 -2.30 -24.77 13.22
N LEU A 280 -1.56 -24.69 12.11
CA LEU A 280 -2.14 -24.45 10.77
C LEU A 280 -2.81 -25.67 10.13
N GLY A 281 -2.52 -26.88 10.62
CA GLY A 281 -2.97 -28.11 10.00
C GLY A 281 -2.54 -28.16 8.52
N ASN A 282 -3.50 -28.48 7.63
CA ASN A 282 -3.23 -28.63 6.20
C ASN A 282 -2.99 -27.31 5.45
N MET A 283 -3.29 -26.15 6.05
CA MET A 283 -3.18 -24.84 5.38
C MET A 283 -1.77 -24.55 4.87
N ALA A 284 -0.76 -24.87 5.69
CA ALA A 284 0.65 -24.67 5.36
C ALA A 284 1.55 -25.59 6.22
N ALA A 285 1.32 -26.89 6.18
CA ALA A 285 2.19 -27.87 6.83
C ALA A 285 3.65 -27.76 6.31
N GLU A 286 4.63 -28.16 7.13
CA GLU A 286 6.03 -28.15 6.69
C GLU A 286 6.22 -29.09 5.49
N GLY A 287 6.82 -28.56 4.42
CA GLY A 287 7.00 -29.29 3.16
C GLY A 287 5.76 -29.39 2.27
N SER A 288 4.60 -28.83 2.66
CA SER A 288 3.42 -28.75 1.81
C SER A 288 3.29 -27.40 1.09
N ALA A 289 2.58 -27.41 -0.04
CA ALA A 289 2.12 -26.18 -0.67
C ALA A 289 1.04 -25.49 0.19
N TRP A 290 0.80 -24.21 -0.09
CA TRP A 290 -0.33 -23.45 0.47
C TRP A 290 -1.67 -24.09 0.05
N ASP A 291 -2.58 -24.27 1.00
CA ASP A 291 -3.96 -24.69 0.74
C ASP A 291 -4.93 -23.52 1.00
N PRO A 292 -5.43 -22.85 -0.06
CA PRO A 292 -6.38 -21.76 0.10
C PRO A 292 -7.73 -22.24 0.64
N PHE A 293 -8.14 -23.49 0.38
CA PHE A 293 -9.41 -24.03 0.87
C PHE A 293 -9.40 -24.17 2.39
N ALA A 294 -8.27 -24.63 2.95
CA ALA A 294 -8.06 -24.68 4.39
C ALA A 294 -8.08 -23.28 5.02
N PHE A 295 -7.59 -22.25 4.33
CA PHE A 295 -7.70 -20.87 4.82
C PHE A 295 -9.14 -20.33 4.76
N VAL A 296 -9.92 -20.67 3.73
CA VAL A 296 -11.37 -20.38 3.72
C VAL A 296 -12.07 -21.02 4.91
N ASP A 297 -11.79 -22.30 5.17
CA ASP A 297 -12.35 -23.01 6.32
C ASP A 297 -11.89 -22.46 7.67
N TRP A 298 -10.67 -21.93 7.75
CA TRP A 298 -10.21 -21.22 8.94
C TRP A 298 -11.08 -20.00 9.21
N CYS A 299 -11.22 -19.10 8.22
CA CYS A 299 -12.03 -17.89 8.34
C CYS A 299 -13.49 -18.19 8.70
N SER A 300 -14.07 -19.29 8.17
CA SER A 300 -15.46 -19.66 8.46
C SER A 300 -15.71 -20.11 9.89
N ARG A 301 -14.66 -20.44 10.65
CA ARG A 301 -14.73 -20.93 12.03
C ARG A 301 -14.21 -19.92 13.05
N CYS A 302 -13.64 -18.80 12.60
CA CYS A 302 -13.10 -17.78 13.48
C CYS A 302 -14.21 -17.14 14.33
N GLU A 303 -14.00 -17.10 15.64
CA GLU A 303 -14.79 -16.26 16.54
C GLU A 303 -14.19 -14.84 16.56
N VAL A 304 -15.04 -13.83 16.38
CA VAL A 304 -14.59 -12.43 16.33
C VAL A 304 -13.84 -12.08 17.61
N GLY A 305 -12.62 -11.57 17.48
CA GLY A 305 -11.76 -11.20 18.61
C GLY A 305 -10.89 -12.33 19.16
N SER A 306 -11.00 -13.57 18.66
CA SER A 306 -10.12 -14.66 19.04
C SER A 306 -8.70 -14.49 18.45
N PRO A 307 -7.68 -15.20 18.98
CA PRO A 307 -6.35 -15.26 18.35
C PRO A 307 -6.40 -15.73 16.89
N GLU A 308 -7.28 -16.67 16.57
CA GLU A 308 -7.50 -17.19 15.21
C GLU A 308 -8.07 -16.13 14.27
N ASP A 309 -8.98 -15.28 14.77
CA ASP A 309 -9.51 -14.14 14.01
C ASP A 309 -8.41 -13.09 13.76
N LEU A 310 -7.60 -12.75 14.77
CA LEU A 310 -6.47 -11.84 14.59
C LEU A 310 -5.46 -12.40 13.57
N PHE A 311 -5.12 -13.68 13.68
CA PHE A 311 -4.26 -14.38 12.74
C PHE A 311 -4.83 -14.31 11.32
N ALA A 312 -6.12 -14.63 11.15
CA ALA A 312 -6.78 -14.61 9.84
C ALA A 312 -6.81 -13.21 9.23
N ARG A 313 -7.05 -12.16 10.01
CA ARG A 313 -7.00 -10.77 9.53
C ARG A 313 -5.61 -10.34 9.09
N ARG A 314 -4.56 -10.71 9.85
CA ARG A 314 -3.16 -10.45 9.50
C ARG A 314 -2.74 -11.21 8.25
N LEU A 315 -3.06 -12.49 8.18
CA LEU A 315 -2.76 -13.36 7.04
C LEU A 315 -3.52 -12.92 5.77
N GLN A 316 -4.78 -12.52 5.89
CA GLN A 316 -5.54 -11.94 4.79
C GLN A 316 -4.89 -10.64 4.29
N ALA A 317 -4.42 -9.78 5.19
CA ALA A 317 -3.69 -8.57 4.79
C ALA A 317 -2.44 -8.91 3.97
N VAL A 318 -1.65 -9.88 4.44
CA VAL A 318 -0.46 -10.36 3.72
C VAL A 318 -0.84 -10.95 2.36
N GLU A 319 -1.85 -11.83 2.30
CA GLU A 319 -2.34 -12.43 1.06
C GLU A 319 -2.74 -11.36 0.03
N MET A 320 -3.50 -10.34 0.46
CA MET A 320 -3.93 -9.24 -0.40
C MET A 320 -2.75 -8.37 -0.88
N ILE A 321 -1.76 -8.11 -0.02
CA ILE A 321 -0.55 -7.35 -0.40
C ILE A 321 0.27 -8.12 -1.44
N LEU A 322 0.51 -9.42 -1.20
CA LEU A 322 1.24 -10.28 -2.11
C LEU A 322 0.51 -10.42 -3.45
N LEU A 323 -0.81 -10.60 -3.43
CA LEU A 323 -1.63 -10.68 -4.63
C LEU A 323 -1.59 -9.37 -5.42
N LEU A 324 -1.69 -8.21 -4.76
CA LEU A 324 -1.59 -6.92 -5.45
C LEU A 324 -0.21 -6.74 -6.07
N ARG A 325 0.87 -7.08 -5.36
CA ARG A 325 2.23 -7.03 -5.90
C ARG A 325 2.39 -7.92 -7.14
N GLN A 326 1.90 -9.16 -7.10
CA GLN A 326 1.92 -10.04 -8.26
C GLN A 326 1.08 -9.49 -9.42
N THR A 327 -0.13 -8.99 -9.12
CA THR A 327 -1.02 -8.40 -10.13
C THR A 327 -0.38 -7.19 -10.80
N LEU A 328 0.32 -6.35 -10.03
CA LEU A 328 1.09 -5.22 -10.58
C LEU A 328 2.19 -5.70 -11.52
N GLN A 329 2.92 -6.77 -11.15
CA GLN A 329 3.95 -7.37 -12.00
C GLN A 329 3.36 -7.92 -13.30
N ASP A 330 2.25 -8.65 -13.21
CA ASP A 330 1.55 -9.24 -14.36
C ASP A 330 0.96 -8.20 -15.31
N ALA A 331 0.61 -7.02 -14.78
CA ALA A 331 0.10 -5.90 -15.56
C ALA A 331 1.21 -5.06 -16.24
N ARG A 332 2.50 -5.29 -15.97
CA ARG A 332 3.57 -4.51 -16.60
C ARG A 332 3.69 -4.87 -18.08
N ARG A 333 3.94 -3.86 -18.92
CA ARG A 333 4.31 -4.05 -20.32
C ARG A 333 5.63 -4.81 -20.40
N ASP A 334 5.63 -5.93 -21.10
CA ASP A 334 6.85 -6.62 -21.48
C ASP A 334 7.76 -5.64 -22.23
N ALA A 335 8.96 -5.36 -21.70
CA ALA A 335 9.94 -4.50 -22.36
C ALA A 335 10.42 -5.06 -23.73
N GLU A 336 10.11 -6.34 -24.01
CA GLU A 336 10.60 -7.10 -25.17
C GLU A 336 9.59 -7.24 -26.32
N ARG A 337 8.41 -6.61 -26.27
CA ARG A 337 7.40 -6.67 -27.35
C ARG A 337 7.37 -5.43 -28.27
N ASN A 338 8.52 -4.92 -28.67
CA ASN A 338 8.62 -3.94 -29.76
C ASN A 338 9.55 -4.44 -30.88
#